data_AF-A0AA43FWV9-F1
#
_entry.id   AF-A0AA43FWV9-F1
#
_cell.length_a   1.000
_cell.length_b   1.000
_cell.length_c   1.000
_cell.angle_alpha   90.00
_cell.angle_beta   90.00
_cell.angle_gamma   90.00
#
_symmetry.space_group_name_H-M   'P 1'
#
loop_
_entity.id
_entity.type
_entity.pdbx_description
1 polymer ?
#
loop_
_entity_poly.entity_id
_entity_poly.type
_entity_poly.pdbx_seq_one_letter_code
_entity_poly.pdbx_strand_id
1 'polypeptide(L)'
;MRVGDCFDDQSGTVVNDVPGVPCNEPHDNEVYAAFDVQMSEWPGEDVVTEMAENGCLDRFEEVVGIPYEESVLIVSHLIPTEQSWKARKDREILCVAYHMDLEKLTRSVIGSGM
;
A
#
# COMPACT_ATOMS: atom_id res chain seq x y z
N MET A 1 -2.82 -6.63 -7.27
CA MET A 1 -3.14 -5.34 -6.65
C MET A 1 -2.54 -4.23 -7.48
N ARG A 2 -3.24 -3.12 -7.61
CA ARG A 2 -2.81 -1.88 -8.27
C ARG A 2 -3.45 -0.70 -7.54
N VAL A 3 -3.01 0.52 -7.85
CA VAL A 3 -3.61 1.75 -7.33
C VAL A 3 -5.13 1.77 -7.55
N GLY A 4 -5.88 2.10 -6.49
CA GLY A 4 -7.34 2.11 -6.43
C GLY A 4 -7.99 0.76 -6.15
N ASP A 5 -7.21 -0.31 -5.95
CA ASP A 5 -7.76 -1.59 -5.47
C ASP A 5 -7.96 -1.52 -3.94
N CYS A 6 -9.19 -1.80 -3.49
CA CYS A 6 -9.54 -1.96 -2.10
C CYS A 6 -9.64 -3.43 -1.71
N PHE A 7 -9.35 -3.78 -0.47
CA PHE A 7 -9.31 -5.17 -0.03
C PHE A 7 -9.42 -5.31 1.50
N ASP A 8 -9.77 -6.50 1.94
CA ASP A 8 -9.80 -6.88 3.34
C ASP A 8 -8.52 -7.61 3.76
N ASP A 9 -8.17 -7.46 5.03
CA ASP A 9 -7.15 -8.29 5.65
C ASP A 9 -7.59 -9.75 5.66
N GLN A 10 -6.70 -10.65 5.25
CA GLN A 10 -7.03 -12.08 5.25
C GLN A 10 -6.85 -12.70 6.63
N SER A 11 -7.91 -13.32 7.14
CA SER A 11 -7.83 -14.23 8.28
C SER A 11 -7.27 -15.60 7.82
N GLY A 12 -5.95 -15.77 7.75
CA GLY A 12 -5.33 -17.05 7.37
C GLY A 12 -3.80 -17.01 7.25
N THR A 13 -3.15 -18.19 7.31
CA THR A 13 -1.67 -18.31 7.30
C THR A 13 -1.04 -18.38 5.90
N VAL A 14 -1.84 -18.40 4.82
CA VAL A 14 -1.35 -18.50 3.44
C VAL A 14 -2.15 -17.55 2.55
N VAL A 15 -1.52 -16.45 2.13
CA VAL A 15 -2.09 -15.49 1.19
C VAL A 15 -1.44 -15.73 -0.17
N ASN A 16 -2.17 -16.39 -1.09
CA ASN A 16 -1.72 -16.57 -2.48
C ASN A 16 -2.28 -15.49 -3.42
N ASP A 17 -3.44 -14.93 -3.08
CA ASP A 17 -4.09 -13.86 -3.82
C ASP A 17 -5.02 -13.11 -2.86
N VAL A 18 -5.12 -11.79 -2.98
CA VAL A 18 -5.97 -10.94 -2.14
C VAL A 18 -7.19 -10.50 -2.94
N PRO A 19 -8.41 -11.01 -2.64
CA PRO A 19 -9.61 -10.58 -3.33
C PRO A 19 -9.84 -9.08 -3.15
N GLY A 20 -10.02 -8.39 -4.28
CA GLY A 20 -10.44 -7.00 -4.27
C GLY A 20 -11.91 -6.86 -3.86
N VAL A 21 -12.21 -5.78 -3.16
CA VAL A 21 -13.55 -5.33 -2.76
C VAL A 21 -13.83 -3.97 -3.43
N PRO A 22 -15.05 -3.67 -3.87
CA PRO A 22 -15.38 -2.33 -4.33
C PRO A 22 -15.13 -1.29 -3.23
N CYS A 23 -14.41 -0.21 -3.53
CA CYS A 23 -14.04 0.80 -2.53
C CYS A 23 -15.23 1.58 -1.93
N ASN A 24 -16.43 1.46 -2.50
CA ASN A 24 -17.66 2.02 -1.93
C ASN A 24 -18.41 1.02 -1.02
N GLU A 25 -17.86 -0.18 -0.84
CA GLU A 25 -18.29 -1.15 0.16
C GLU A 25 -17.29 -1.16 1.34
N PRO A 26 -17.69 -1.63 2.53
CA PRO A 26 -16.78 -1.74 3.67
C PRO A 26 -15.52 -2.56 3.32
N HIS A 27 -14.34 -1.99 3.55
CA HIS A 27 -13.05 -2.65 3.32
C HIS A 27 -12.01 -2.19 4.36
N ASP A 28 -10.93 -2.96 4.55
CA ASP A 28 -9.86 -2.59 5.50
C ASP A 28 -8.83 -1.64 4.88
N ASN A 29 -8.45 -1.91 3.63
CA ASN A 29 -7.26 -1.33 3.01
C ASN A 29 -7.53 -0.82 1.60
N GLU A 30 -6.84 0.23 1.19
CA GLU A 30 -6.76 0.66 -0.21
C GLU A 30 -5.31 0.93 -0.63
N VAL A 31 -4.95 0.49 -1.84
CA VAL A 31 -3.69 0.89 -2.47
C VAL A 31 -3.86 2.29 -3.05
N TYR A 32 -3.26 3.30 -2.43
CA TYR A 32 -3.40 4.70 -2.87
C TYR A 32 -2.29 5.11 -3.87
N ALA A 33 -1.10 4.51 -3.78
CA ALA A 33 0.01 4.84 -4.68
C ALA A 33 0.86 3.61 -5.01
N ALA A 34 1.65 3.72 -6.08
CA ALA A 34 2.62 2.72 -6.48
C ALA A 34 3.84 3.39 -7.12
N PHE A 35 5.02 2.78 -6.96
CA PHE A 35 6.25 3.22 -7.62
C PHE A 35 7.30 2.11 -7.70
N ASP A 36 8.23 2.23 -8.64
CA ASP A 36 9.32 1.28 -8.80
C ASP A 36 10.62 1.71 -8.11
N VAL A 37 11.26 0.78 -7.42
CA VAL A 37 12.62 0.95 -6.89
C VAL A 37 13.64 0.95 -8.02
N GLN A 38 14.46 2.00 -8.08
CA GLN A 38 15.47 2.19 -9.14
C GLN A 38 16.78 1.46 -8.83
N MET A 39 16.69 0.14 -8.55
CA MET A 39 17.85 -0.72 -8.32
C MET A 39 17.75 -2.01 -9.15
N SER A 40 18.87 -2.40 -9.75
CA SER A 40 18.94 -3.62 -10.57
C SER A 40 19.04 -4.88 -9.71
N GLU A 41 19.90 -4.85 -8.69
CA GLU A 41 20.16 -5.95 -7.76
C GLU A 41 19.33 -5.82 -6.48
N TRP A 42 19.07 -6.95 -5.82
CA TRP A 42 18.30 -6.96 -4.56
C TRP A 42 19.15 -6.36 -3.45
N PRO A 43 18.74 -5.22 -2.85
CA PRO A 43 19.55 -4.51 -1.86
C PRO A 43 19.44 -5.11 -0.44
N GLY A 44 18.53 -6.07 -0.24
CA GLY A 44 18.12 -6.53 1.08
C GLY A 44 16.71 -6.03 1.42
N GLU A 45 15.96 -6.82 2.19
CA GLU A 45 14.58 -6.51 2.56
C GLU A 45 14.49 -5.18 3.32
N ASP A 46 15.31 -5.00 4.35
CA ASP A 46 15.35 -3.78 5.18
C ASP A 46 15.51 -2.50 4.34
N VAL A 47 16.35 -2.55 3.30
CA VAL A 47 16.58 -1.39 2.42
C VAL A 47 15.36 -1.11 1.55
N VAL A 48 14.68 -2.15 1.04
CA VAL A 48 13.45 -1.97 0.25
C VAL A 48 12.32 -1.46 1.14
N THR A 49 12.22 -1.96 2.37
CA THR A 49 11.26 -1.51 3.38
C THR A 49 11.44 -0.02 3.69
N GLU A 50 12.66 0.43 3.99
CA GLU A 50 12.94 1.86 4.26
C GLU A 50 12.60 2.76 3.05
N MET A 51 12.86 2.28 1.83
CA MET A 51 12.46 2.98 0.61
C MET A 51 10.94 3.04 0.43
N ALA A 52 10.24 1.97 0.81
CA ALA A 52 8.79 1.90 0.78
C ALA A 52 8.15 2.87 1.78
N GLU A 53 8.61 2.86 3.03
CA GLU A 53 8.13 3.75 4.09
C GLU A 53 8.24 5.22 3.67
N ASN A 54 9.44 5.65 3.27
CA ASN A 54 9.66 7.03 2.84
C ASN A 54 8.88 7.36 1.57
N GLY A 55 8.96 6.50 0.55
CA GLY A 55 8.33 6.77 -0.74
C GLY A 55 6.80 6.79 -0.68
N CYS A 56 6.19 5.99 0.21
CA CYS A 56 4.75 6.03 0.43
C CYS A 56 4.35 7.30 1.18
N LEU A 57 5.04 7.63 2.28
CA LEU A 57 4.76 8.84 3.04
C LEU A 57 4.89 10.11 2.18
N ASP A 58 5.95 10.21 1.36
CA ASP A 58 6.19 11.35 0.45
C ASP A 58 5.04 11.59 -0.55
N ARG A 59 4.28 10.54 -0.89
CA ARG A 59 3.17 10.60 -1.85
C ARG A 59 1.80 10.81 -1.19
N PHE A 60 1.73 10.65 0.13
CA PHE A 60 0.47 10.60 0.86
C PHE A 60 -0.38 11.86 0.66
N GLU A 61 0.19 13.03 0.94
CA GLU A 61 -0.56 14.30 0.91
C GLU A 61 -1.12 14.62 -0.48
N GLU A 62 -0.32 14.41 -1.53
CA GLU A 62 -0.74 14.66 -2.92
C GLU A 62 -1.91 13.75 -3.32
N VAL A 63 -1.92 12.50 -2.86
CA VAL A 63 -2.91 11.50 -3.26
C VAL A 63 -4.17 11.54 -2.38
N VAL A 64 -4.03 11.66 -1.06
CA VAL A 64 -5.15 11.66 -0.11
C VAL A 64 -5.78 13.04 0.02
N GLY A 65 -4.98 14.10 -0.12
CA GLY A 65 -5.43 15.49 -0.14
C GLY A 65 -5.26 16.27 1.16
N ILE A 66 -4.68 15.66 2.21
CA ILE A 66 -4.28 16.32 3.46
C ILE A 66 -2.94 15.77 3.97
N PRO A 67 -2.19 16.53 4.81
CA PRO A 67 -0.96 16.04 5.43
C PRO A 67 -1.20 14.77 6.26
N TYR A 68 -0.21 13.87 6.29
CA TYR A 68 -0.30 12.61 7.02
C TYR A 68 -0.55 12.80 8.53
N GLU A 69 0.05 13.84 9.12
CA GLU A 69 -0.07 14.15 10.54
C GLU A 69 -1.48 14.64 10.95
N GLU A 70 -2.30 15.06 9.98
CA GLU A 70 -3.69 15.50 10.18
C GLU A 70 -4.71 14.41 9.84
N SER A 71 -4.25 13.27 9.32
CA SER A 71 -5.07 12.19 8.78
C SER A 71 -5.46 11.15 9.83
N VAL A 72 -6.61 10.52 9.63
CA VAL A 72 -7.04 9.31 10.37
C VAL A 72 -6.56 8.01 9.74
N LEU A 73 -5.81 8.09 8.66
CA LEU A 73 -5.25 6.94 7.94
C LEU A 73 -3.82 6.64 8.38
N ILE A 74 -3.48 5.37 8.45
CA ILE A 74 -2.11 4.88 8.63
C ILE A 74 -1.59 4.35 7.30
N VAL A 75 -0.33 4.64 7.00
CA VAL A 75 0.36 4.15 5.81
C VAL A 75 1.05 2.81 6.11
N SER A 76 0.86 1.86 5.21
CA SER A 76 1.58 0.59 5.12
C SER A 76 2.08 0.39 3.69
N HIS A 77 2.77 -0.71 3.44
CA HIS A 77 3.37 -1.01 2.14
C HIS A 77 3.37 -2.51 1.83
N LEU A 78 3.33 -2.82 0.54
CA LEU A 78 3.70 -4.13 0.01
C LEU A 78 4.98 -3.96 -0.81
N ILE A 79 5.99 -4.75 -0.47
CA ILE A 79 7.28 -4.75 -1.15
C ILE A 79 7.45 -6.03 -1.99
N PRO A 80 8.25 -5.98 -3.06
CA PRO A 80 8.60 -7.19 -3.80
C PRO A 80 9.42 -8.13 -2.91
N THR A 81 9.36 -9.42 -3.19
CA THR A 81 10.24 -10.40 -2.54
C THR A 81 11.54 -10.53 -3.32
N GLU A 82 12.63 -10.99 -2.68
CA GLU A 82 13.88 -11.28 -3.40
C GLU A 82 13.64 -12.24 -4.59
N GLN A 83 12.73 -13.20 -4.43
CA GLN A 83 12.36 -14.14 -5.48
C GLN A 83 11.70 -13.43 -6.67
N SER A 84 10.68 -12.59 -6.46
CA SER A 84 10.04 -11.85 -7.55
C SER A 84 11.00 -10.84 -8.18
N TRP A 85 11.86 -10.22 -7.36
CA TRP A 85 12.88 -9.30 -7.82
C TRP A 85 13.86 -9.94 -8.81
N LYS A 86 14.33 -11.16 -8.51
CA LYS A 86 15.27 -11.91 -9.35
C LYS A 86 14.59 -12.54 -10.55
N ALA A 87 13.47 -13.23 -10.33
CA ALA A 87 12.81 -14.05 -11.34
C ALA A 87 11.93 -13.24 -12.30
N ARG A 88 11.26 -12.19 -11.81
CA ARG A 88 10.27 -11.42 -12.56
C ARG A 88 10.66 -9.96 -12.79
N LYS A 89 11.82 -9.54 -12.30
CA LYS A 89 12.25 -8.13 -12.31
C LYS A 89 11.23 -7.20 -11.64
N ASP A 90 10.54 -7.74 -10.65
CA ASP A 90 9.56 -7.02 -9.85
C ASP A 90 10.27 -5.98 -8.97
N ARG A 91 9.92 -4.71 -9.14
CA ARG A 91 10.48 -3.55 -8.42
C ARG A 91 9.38 -2.71 -7.78
N GLU A 92 8.13 -3.16 -7.89
CA GLU A 92 6.97 -2.34 -7.58
C GLU A 92 6.71 -2.35 -6.08
N ILE A 93 6.68 -1.16 -5.49
CA ILE A 93 6.18 -0.91 -4.16
C ILE A 93 4.73 -0.44 -4.29
N LEU A 94 3.84 -1.02 -3.48
CA LEU A 94 2.46 -0.58 -3.36
C LEU A 94 2.27 0.08 -1.99
N CYS A 95 1.75 1.30 -1.98
CA CYS A 95 1.44 2.05 -0.79
C CYS A 95 -0.01 1.84 -0.40
N VAL A 96 -0.22 1.39 0.83
CA VAL A 96 -1.52 0.98 1.36
C VAL A 96 -1.92 1.94 2.47
N ALA A 97 -3.18 2.32 2.52
CA ALA A 97 -3.75 3.07 3.62
C ALA A 97 -4.92 2.31 4.25
N TYR A 98 -5.05 2.43 5.57
CA TYR A 98 -6.14 1.87 6.37
C TYR A 98 -6.49 2.82 7.51
N HIS A 99 -7.67 2.67 8.13
CA HIS A 99 -8.09 3.53 9.23
C HIS A 99 -7.29 3.26 10.52
N MET A 100 -6.86 4.31 11.23
CA MET A 100 -6.00 4.20 12.42
C MET A 100 -6.63 3.40 13.57
N ASP A 101 -7.96 3.44 13.69
CA ASP A 101 -8.72 2.67 14.68
C ASP A 101 -9.10 1.26 14.19
N LEU A 102 -8.59 0.83 13.02
CA LEU A 102 -8.92 -0.44 12.36
C LEU A 102 -10.43 -0.58 12.03
N GLU A 103 -11.11 0.55 11.85
CA GLU A 103 -12.47 0.58 11.34
C GLU A 103 -12.49 0.37 9.82
N LYS A 104 -13.59 -0.20 9.32
CA LYS A 104 -13.79 -0.35 7.88
C LYS A 104 -13.91 1.02 7.22
N LEU A 105 -13.10 1.23 6.20
CA LEU A 105 -13.30 2.28 5.22
C LEU A 105 -14.57 1.97 4.42
N THR A 106 -15.32 3.00 4.03
CA THR A 106 -16.58 2.85 3.26
C THR A 106 -16.58 3.66 1.97
N ARG A 107 -15.45 4.29 1.66
CA ARG A 107 -15.17 5.07 0.46
C ARG A 107 -13.68 5.02 0.20
N SER A 108 -13.29 5.38 -1.02
CA SER A 108 -11.88 5.49 -1.37
C SER A 108 -11.16 6.56 -0.52
N VAL A 109 -9.90 6.29 -0.19
CA VAL A 109 -8.96 7.21 0.48
C VAL A 109 -8.38 8.24 -0.49
N ILE A 110 -8.34 7.94 -1.79
CA ILE A 110 -7.77 8.81 -2.81
C ILE A 110 -8.63 10.08 -2.96
N GLY A 111 -8.04 11.24 -2.70
CA GLY A 111 -8.73 12.55 -2.72
C GLY A 111 -9.81 12.70 -1.65
N SER A 112 -9.77 11.88 -0.60
CA SER A 112 -10.82 11.82 0.41
C SER A 112 -10.71 12.89 1.49
N GLY A 113 -9.49 13.44 1.70
CA GLY A 113 -9.14 14.31 2.81
C GLY A 113 -9.45 13.68 4.18
N MET A 114 -9.32 12.35 4.28
CA MET A 114 -9.41 11.60 5.54
C MET A 114 -8.08 11.61 6.27
#